data_AF-A0A7C2C425-F1
#
_entry.id   AF-A0A7C2C425-F1
#
_cell.length_a   1.000
_cell.length_b   1.000
_cell.length_c   1.000
_cell.angle_alpha   90.00
_cell.angle_beta   90.00
_cell.angle_gamma   90.00
#
_symmetry.space_group_name_H-M   'P 1'
#
loop_
_entity.id
_entity.type
_entity.pdbx_description
1 polymer ?
#
loop_
_entity_poly.entity_id
_entity_poly.type
_entity_poly.pdbx_seq_one_letter_code
_entity_poly.pdbx_strand_id
1 'polypeptide(L)'
;MNRGLMGLGRALVVIYFTAAGPFDHDLAVPVPALPLLEPVRRLGRLRPDSDEARFLKTELTRNRNKVMFYLKQALKTAQETVAAIRGG
;
A
#
# COMPACT_ATOMS: atom_id res chain seq x y z
N MET A 1 -19.16 0.32 -15.46
CA MET A 1 -18.13 1.39 -15.47
C MET A 1 -17.92 2.04 -14.09
N ASN A 2 -18.87 2.83 -13.57
CA ASN A 2 -18.67 3.64 -12.35
C ASN A 2 -18.26 2.83 -11.10
N ARG A 3 -18.88 1.66 -10.87
CA ARG A 3 -18.52 0.74 -9.78
C ARG A 3 -17.05 0.29 -9.85
N GLY A 4 -16.53 0.06 -11.04
CA GLY A 4 -15.14 -0.34 -11.27
C GLY A 4 -14.15 0.77 -10.94
N LEU A 5 -14.44 1.99 -11.40
CA LEU A 5 -13.64 3.19 -11.08
C LEU A 5 -13.60 3.45 -9.56
N MET A 6 -14.76 3.36 -8.90
CA MET A 6 -14.85 3.51 -7.45
C MET A 6 -14.08 2.43 -6.69
N GLY A 7 -14.12 1.18 -7.15
CA GLY A 7 -13.36 0.07 -6.54
C GLY A 7 -11.85 0.24 -6.69
N LEU A 8 -11.40 0.68 -7.87
CA LEU A 8 -9.99 1.01 -8.12
C LEU A 8 -9.51 2.17 -7.24
N GLY A 9 -10.29 3.25 -7.16
CA GLY A 9 -9.98 4.40 -6.32
C GLY A 9 -9.79 4.00 -4.86
N ARG A 10 -10.70 3.21 -4.29
CA ARG A 10 -10.59 2.73 -2.90
C ARG A 10 -9.36 1.88 -2.64
N ALA A 11 -9.01 0.98 -3.57
CA ALA A 11 -7.84 0.12 -3.41
C ALA A 11 -6.53 0.92 -3.50
N LEU A 12 -6.45 1.88 -4.41
CA LEU A 12 -5.23 2.66 -4.64
C LEU A 12 -5.05 3.78 -3.62
N VAL A 13 -6.11 4.47 -3.19
CA VAL A 13 -6.02 5.54 -2.17
C VAL A 13 -5.37 5.05 -0.88
N VAL A 14 -5.68 3.83 -0.43
CA VAL A 14 -5.09 3.25 0.78
C VAL A 14 -3.58 3.02 0.65
N ILE A 15 -3.06 2.83 -0.57
CA ILE A 15 -1.62 2.66 -0.81
C ILE A 15 -0.90 4.02 -0.81
N TYR A 16 -1.55 5.06 -1.33
CA TYR A 16 -0.93 6.36 -1.60
C TYR A 16 -1.07 7.40 -0.48
N PHE A 17 -2.12 7.30 0.33
CA PHE A 17 -2.51 8.41 1.22
C PHE A 17 -2.51 8.07 2.71
N THR A 18 -2.27 6.82 3.10
CA THR A 18 -2.25 6.44 4.53
C THR A 18 -1.00 5.65 4.92
N ALA A 19 -0.25 6.15 5.91
CA ALA A 19 0.80 5.43 6.61
C ALA A 19 0.20 4.52 7.70
N ALA A 20 -0.80 5.03 8.41
CA ALA A 20 -1.47 4.34 9.51
C ALA A 20 -2.50 3.29 9.01
N GLY A 21 -2.98 3.47 7.77
CA GLY A 21 -3.97 2.60 7.14
C GLY A 21 -5.39 3.17 7.19
N PRO A 22 -6.42 2.40 6.80
CA PRO A 22 -7.79 2.88 6.67
C PRO A 22 -8.52 3.08 8.01
N PHE A 23 -7.92 2.69 9.14
CA PHE A 23 -8.56 2.70 10.45
C PHE A 23 -7.90 3.66 11.45
N ASP A 24 -6.93 4.45 11.00
CA ASP A 24 -6.14 5.32 11.87
C ASP A 24 -5.76 6.60 11.12
N HIS A 25 -5.40 7.65 11.86
CA HIS A 25 -5.13 8.98 11.30
C HIS A 25 -3.65 9.20 11.03
N ASP A 26 -3.33 9.62 9.81
CA ASP A 26 -2.01 10.13 9.49
C ASP A 26 -1.77 11.50 10.15
N LEU A 27 -0.53 11.73 10.58
CA LEU A 27 -0.09 13.06 10.98
C LEU A 27 -0.17 14.01 9.77
N ALA A 28 -0.46 15.29 10.00
CA ALA A 28 -0.51 16.34 8.98
C ALA A 28 0.90 16.75 8.48
N VAL A 29 1.70 15.76 8.10
CA VAL A 29 3.05 15.91 7.55
C VAL A 29 3.04 15.56 6.06
N PRO A 30 4.03 16.02 5.26
CA PRO A 30 4.17 15.59 3.88
C PRO A 30 4.23 14.07 3.79
N VAL A 31 3.20 13.49 3.17
CA VAL A 31 3.06 12.04 2.99
C VAL A 31 3.85 11.64 1.73
N PRO A 32 4.88 10.77 1.84
CA PRO A 32 5.63 10.32 0.67
C PRO A 32 4.74 9.50 -0.26
N ALA A 33 5.09 9.38 -1.54
CA ALA A 33 4.25 8.72 -2.54
C ALA A 33 3.86 7.26 -2.18
N LEU A 34 4.68 6.56 -1.38
CA LEU A 34 4.40 5.23 -0.86
C LEU A 34 4.75 5.17 0.64
N PRO A 35 3.86 5.65 1.53
CA PRO A 35 4.16 5.83 2.96
C PRO A 35 4.59 4.54 3.65
N LEU A 36 3.91 3.44 3.34
CA LEU A 36 4.22 2.12 3.88
C LEU A 36 5.62 1.63 3.52
N LEU A 37 6.20 2.10 2.41
CA LEU A 37 7.53 1.69 1.95
C LEU A 37 8.63 2.69 2.32
N GLU A 38 8.29 3.90 2.75
CA GLU A 38 9.26 4.91 3.16
C GLU A 38 10.29 4.43 4.20
N PRO A 39 9.93 3.58 5.20
CA PRO A 39 10.90 3.09 6.17
C PRO A 39 12.09 2.33 5.55
N VAL A 40 12.01 1.88 4.28
CA VAL A 40 13.09 1.18 3.59
C VAL A 40 14.36 2.03 3.51
N ARG A 41 14.20 3.37 3.47
CA ARG A 41 15.33 4.31 3.44
C ARG A 41 16.20 4.26 4.69
N ARG A 42 15.65 3.79 5.82
CA ARG A 42 16.38 3.63 7.08
C ARG A 42 17.24 2.37 7.08
N LEU A 43 16.91 1.36 6.28
CA LEU A 43 17.54 0.04 6.33
C LEU A 43 19.05 0.11 6.05
N GLY A 44 19.47 0.90 5.06
CA GLY A 44 20.89 1.05 4.71
C GLY A 44 21.74 1.81 5.74
N ARG A 45 21.11 2.37 6.78
CA ARG A 45 21.79 3.13 7.85
C ARG A 45 21.90 2.33 9.15
N LEU A 46 21.29 1.15 9.22
CA LEU A 46 21.29 0.31 10.42
C LEU A 46 22.36 -0.76 10.32
N ARG A 47 22.92 -1.12 11.48
CA ARG A 47 23.76 -2.30 11.61
C ARG A 47 22.93 -3.56 11.35
N PRO A 48 23.33 -4.47 10.44
CA PRO A 48 22.51 -5.63 10.07
C PRO A 48 22.19 -6.59 11.22
N ASP A 49 23.04 -6.61 12.25
CA ASP A 49 22.93 -7.46 13.43
C ASP A 49 22.16 -6.81 14.59
N SER A 50 21.74 -5.55 14.45
CA SER A 50 21.05 -4.82 15.51
C SER A 50 19.57 -5.18 15.62
N ASP A 51 19.00 -5.00 16.81
CA ASP A 51 17.58 -5.25 17.04
C ASP A 51 16.70 -4.27 16.25
N GLU A 52 17.14 -3.02 16.06
CA GLU A 52 16.46 -2.04 15.22
C GLU A 52 16.33 -2.52 13.78
N ALA A 53 17.38 -3.15 13.23
CA ALA A 53 17.33 -3.71 11.89
C ALA A 53 16.33 -4.88 11.79
N ARG A 54 16.24 -5.71 12.83
CA ARG A 54 15.28 -6.83 12.90
C ARG A 54 13.83 -6.32 13.01
N PHE A 55 13.59 -5.31 13.85
CA PHE A 55 12.28 -4.67 13.97
C PHE A 55 11.87 -4.02 12.65
N LEU A 56 12.75 -3.23 12.04
CA LEU A 56 12.48 -2.58 10.76
C LEU A 56 12.22 -3.59 9.65
N LYS A 57 12.95 -4.71 9.59
CA LYS A 57 12.70 -5.77 8.61
C LYS A 57 11.31 -6.39 8.78
N THR A 58 10.86 -6.58 10.01
CA THR A 58 9.53 -7.11 10.32
C THR A 58 8.44 -6.12 9.88
N GLU A 59 8.62 -4.84 10.18
CA GLU A 59 7.73 -3.76 9.74
C GLU A 59 7.65 -3.71 8.20
N LEU A 60 8.79 -3.66 7.52
CA LEU A 60 8.86 -3.60 6.06
C LEU A 60 8.22 -4.82 5.39
N THR A 61 8.35 -6.01 5.99
CA THR A 61 7.69 -7.22 5.49
C THR A 61 6.17 -7.08 5.56
N ARG A 62 5.65 -6.62 6.70
CA ARG A 62 4.20 -6.39 6.87
C ARG A 62 3.70 -5.31 5.91
N ASN A 63 4.44 -4.21 5.77
CA ASN A 63 4.07 -3.10 4.89
C ASN A 63 4.09 -3.51 3.42
N ARG A 64 5.12 -4.24 2.98
CA ARG A 64 5.15 -4.84 1.63
C ARG A 64 3.94 -5.74 1.39
N ASN A 65 3.57 -6.57 2.37
CA ASN A 65 2.41 -7.45 2.23
C ASN A 65 1.09 -6.66 2.12
N LYS A 66 0.92 -5.56 2.87
CA LYS A 66 -0.23 -4.66 2.73
C LYS A 66 -0.31 -4.05 1.33
N VAL A 67 0.79 -3.51 0.82
CA VAL A 67 0.85 -2.95 -0.54
C VAL A 67 0.47 -4.01 -1.58
N MET A 68 1.06 -5.20 -1.50
CA MET A 68 0.75 -6.30 -2.41
C MET A 68 -0.72 -6.73 -2.35
N PHE A 69 -1.33 -6.72 -1.16
CA PHE A 69 -2.75 -7.03 -1.00
C PHE A 69 -3.63 -6.03 -1.76
N TYR A 70 -3.42 -4.73 -1.57
CA TYR A 70 -4.21 -3.71 -2.25
C TYR A 70 -3.97 -3.66 -3.76
N LEU A 71 -2.74 -3.88 -4.23
CA LEU A 71 -2.44 -4.00 -5.66
C LEU A 71 -3.17 -5.19 -6.29
N LYS A 72 -3.21 -6.34 -5.61
CA LYS A 72 -3.99 -7.51 -6.08
C LYS A 72 -5.49 -7.20 -6.13
N GLN A 73 -6.02 -6.48 -5.14
CA GLN A 73 -7.43 -6.09 -5.12
C GLN A 73 -7.76 -5.10 -6.26
N ALA A 74 -6.86 -4.15 -6.54
CA ALA A 74 -6.99 -3.23 -7.66
C ALA A 74 -6.96 -3.98 -9.00
N LEU A 75 -6.01 -4.90 -9.18
CA LEU A 75 -5.91 -5.72 -10.40
C LEU A 75 -7.17 -6.55 -10.62
N LYS A 76 -7.67 -7.23 -9.59
CA LYS A 76 -8.92 -7.99 -9.66
C LYS A 76 -10.09 -7.09 -10.08
N THR A 77 -10.23 -5.93 -9.45
CA THR A 77 -11.30 -4.96 -9.78
C THR A 77 -11.20 -4.47 -11.22
N ALA A 78 -9.98 -4.20 -11.72
CA ALA A 78 -9.76 -3.82 -13.11
C ALA A 78 -10.18 -4.93 -14.08
N GLN A 79 -9.77 -6.17 -13.81
CA GLN A 79 -10.09 -7.34 -14.64
C GLN A 79 -11.60 -7.57 -14.72
N GLU A 80 -12.30 -7.55 -13.58
CA GLU A 80 -13.76 -7.67 -13.51
C GLU A 80 -14.45 -6.55 -14.29
N THR A 81 -13.94 -5.32 -14.18
CA THR A 81 -14.50 -4.16 -14.89
C THR A 81 -14.32 -4.28 -16.41
N VAL A 82 -13.14 -4.67 -16.87
CA VAL A 82 -12.85 -4.88 -18.30
C VAL A 82 -13.71 -6.01 -18.86
N ALA A 83 -13.85 -7.13 -18.14
CA ALA A 83 -14.69 -8.24 -18.56
C ALA A 83 -16.16 -7.81 -18.70
N ALA A 84 -16.68 -7.05 -17.73
CA ALA A 84 -18.05 -6.54 -17.76
C ALA A 84 -18.30 -5.55 -18.93
N ILE A 85 -17.29 -4.77 -19.33
CA ILE A 85 -17.41 -3.87 -20.48
C ILE A 85 -17.39 -4.64 -21.81
N ARG A 86 -16.61 -5.72 -21.90
CA ARG A 86 -16.47 -6.52 -23.13
C ARG A 86 -17.62 -7.49 -23.37
N GLY A 87 -18.30 -7.92 -22.32
CA GLY A 87 -19.41 -8.87 -22.39
C GLY A 87 -20.80 -8.23 -22.43
N GLY A 88 -20.89 -6.89 -22.41
CA GLY A 88 -22.13 -6.13 -22.50
C GLY A 88 -22.21 -5.28 -23.75
#